data_AF-A0A0P9NPB2-F1
#
_entry.id   AF-A0A0P9NPB2-F1
#
_cell.length_a   1.000
_cell.length_b   1.000
_cell.length_c   1.000
_cell.angle_alpha   90.00
_cell.angle_beta   90.00
_cell.angle_gamma   90.00
#
_symmetry.space_group_name_H-M   'P 1'
#
loop_
_entity.id
_entity.type
_entity.pdbx_description
1 polymer ?
#
loop_
_entity_poly.entity_id
_entity_poly.type
_entity_poly.pdbx_seq_one_letter_code
_entity_poly.pdbx_strand_id
1 'polypeptide(L)' 'MTVTWLPKAVGKWNSLHLDSDQTPWEDDIACARAAFKALNVEVRCAPGTWVEEESDETADRWIHVSADGEEEITWRTS' A
#
# COMPACT_ATOMS: atom_id res chain seq x y z
N MET A 1 13.60 -12.12 -4.54
CA MET A 1 12.97 -10.97 -3.88
C MET A 1 13.72 -9.70 -4.26
N THR A 2 13.07 -8.83 -5.02
CA THR A 2 13.59 -7.50 -5.35
C THR A 2 12.82 -6.46 -4.56
N VAL A 3 13.53 -5.49 -3.98
CA VAL A 3 12.93 -4.37 -3.26
C VAL A 3 13.26 -3.09 -4.02
N THR A 4 12.23 -2.37 -4.44
CA THR A 4 12.36 -1.10 -5.15
C THR A 4 11.79 0.03 -4.29
N TRP A 5 12.60 1.06 -4.06
CA TRP A 5 12.16 2.28 -3.39
C TRP A 5 12.10 3.43 -4.39
N LEU A 6 10.93 4.04 -4.52
CA LEU A 6 10.70 5.17 -5.40
C LEU A 6 10.35 6.41 -4.57
N PRO A 7 11.31 7.31 -4.32
CA PRO A 7 11.02 8.52 -3.56
C PRO A 7 10.14 9.48 -4.38
N LYS A 8 9.23 10.20 -3.70
CA LYS A 8 8.30 11.17 -4.32
C LYS A 8 7.48 10.59 -5.48
N ALA A 9 7.04 9.34 -5.35
CA ALA A 9 6.21 8.66 -6.34
C ALA A 9 4.90 9.43 -6.63
N VAL A 10 4.25 9.96 -5.58
CA VAL A 10 3.05 10.80 -5.73
C VAL A 10 3.09 11.95 -4.72
N GLY A 11 3.33 13.17 -5.20
CA GLY A 11 3.44 14.36 -4.36
C GLY A 11 4.50 14.18 -3.26
N LYS A 12 4.06 14.09 -1.99
CA LYS A 12 4.93 13.87 -0.82
C LYS A 12 5.18 12.40 -0.46
N TRP A 13 4.55 11.46 -1.17
CA TRP A 13 4.59 10.03 -0.86
C TRP A 13 5.72 9.32 -1.59
N ASN A 14 6.33 8.34 -0.90
CA ASN A 14 7.29 7.41 -1.49
C ASN A 14 6.58 6.08 -1.74
N SER A 15 7.03 5.33 -2.75
CA SER A 15 6.54 3.97 -3.03
C SER A 15 7.61 2.94 -2.66
N LEU A 16 7.18 1.87 -1.99
CA LEU A 16 7.99 0.69 -1.72
C LEU A 16 7.32 -0.48 -2.43
N HIS A 17 8.01 -1.07 -3.41
CA HIS A 17 7.52 -2.24 -4.14
C HIS A 17 8.38 -3.45 -3.81
N LEU A 18 7.72 -4.52 -3.36
CA LEU A 18 8.32 -5.81 -3.05
C LEU A 18 7.91 -6.80 -4.15
N ASP A 19 8.84 -7.11 -5.04
CA ASP A 19 8.61 -8.11 -6.11
C ASP A 19 9.07 -9.48 -5.60
N SER A 20 8.16 -10.15 -4.88
CA SER A 20 8.36 -11.47 -4.28
C SER A 20 7.05 -12.07 -3.78
N ASP A 21 6.81 -13.34 -4.07
CA ASP A 21 5.77 -14.17 -3.44
C ASP A 21 6.21 -14.72 -2.08
N GLN A 22 7.51 -14.68 -1.78
CA GLN A 22 8.10 -15.11 -0.51
C GLN A 22 8.30 -13.95 0.47
N THR A 23 7.23 -13.28 0.88
CA THR A 23 7.30 -12.29 1.97
C THR A 23 6.87 -12.93 3.30
N PRO A 24 7.30 -12.40 4.46
CA PRO A 24 6.85 -12.92 5.75
C PRO A 24 5.40 -12.56 6.09
N TRP A 25 4.72 -11.80 5.22
CA TRP A 25 3.34 -11.34 5.40
C TRP A 25 2.39 -12.13 4.52
N GLU A 26 1.17 -12.35 5.01
CA GLU A 26 0.13 -13.07 4.28
C GLU A 26 -0.44 -12.26 3.13
N ASP A 27 -0.52 -10.93 3.29
CA ASP A 27 -1.06 -9.98 2.33
C ASP A 27 -0.43 -8.59 2.45
N ASP A 28 -0.81 -7.69 1.54
CA ASP A 28 -0.33 -6.30 1.50
C ASP A 28 -0.70 -5.52 2.77
N ILE A 29 -1.84 -5.84 3.39
CA ILE A 29 -2.31 -5.18 4.62
C ILE A 29 -1.40 -5.54 5.79
N ALA A 30 -1.05 -6.83 5.95
CA ALA A 30 -0.12 -7.29 6.97
C ALA A 30 1.28 -6.69 6.78
N CYS A 31 1.72 -6.53 5.53
CA CYS A 31 2.94 -5.79 5.20
C CYS A 31 2.84 -4.31 5.62
N ALA A 32 1.75 -3.63 5.28
CA ALA A 32 1.52 -2.23 5.62
C ALA A 32 1.50 -2.01 7.15
N ARG A 33 0.84 -2.88 7.92
CA ARG A 33 0.87 -2.82 9.39
C ARG A 33 2.27 -2.98 9.96
N ALA A 34 3.05 -3.92 9.41
CA ALA A 34 4.42 -4.13 9.87
C ALA A 34 5.32 -2.93 9.54
N ALA A 35 5.17 -2.34 8.36
CA ALA A 35 5.86 -1.12 7.96
C ALA A 35 5.47 0.06 8.86
N PHE A 36 4.17 0.27 9.13
CA PHE A 36 3.69 1.29 10.06
C PHE A 36 4.33 1.11 11.45
N LYS A 37 4.32 -0.11 11.99
CA LYS A 37 4.91 -0.41 13.31
C LYS A 37 6.42 -0.18 13.35
N ALA A 38 7.14 -0.50 12.27
CA ALA A 38 8.59 -0.38 12.22
C ALA A 38 9.08 1.05 11.99
N LEU A 39 8.36 1.83 11.18
CA LEU A 39 8.78 3.15 10.71
C LEU A 39 8.03 4.30 11.40
N ASN A 40 6.88 4.01 12.02
CA ASN A 40 5.99 4.99 12.65
C ASN A 40 5.58 6.13 11.68
N VAL A 41 5.23 5.75 10.46
CA VAL A 41 4.74 6.64 9.39
C VAL A 41 3.45 6.07 8.81
N GLU A 42 2.57 6.94 8.30
CA GLU A 42 1.36 6.53 7.58
C GLU A 42 1.72 5.67 6.36
N VAL A 43 0.99 4.57 6.16
CA VAL A 43 1.20 3.63 5.04
C VAL A 43 -0.10 3.45 4.28
N ARG A 44 0.00 3.33 2.95
CA ARG A 44 -1.12 2.98 2.10
C ARG A 44 -0.76 1.77 1.24
N CYS A 45 -1.67 0.82 1.11
CA CYS A 45 -1.52 -0.33 0.22
C CYS A 45 -2.82 -0.64 -0.51
N ALA A 46 -2.76 -1.50 -1.54
CA ALA A 46 -3.96 -1.99 -2.18
C ALA A 46 -4.77 -2.87 -1.21
N PRO A 47 -6.12 -2.89 -1.31
CA PRO A 47 -6.98 -3.74 -0.49
C PRO A 47 -6.94 -5.23 -0.90
N GLY A 48 -6.30 -5.55 -2.03
CA GLY A 48 -6.16 -6.91 -2.53
C GLY A 48 -5.41 -6.95 -3.86
N THR A 49 -5.36 -8.15 -4.45
CA THR A 49 -4.74 -8.37 -5.75
C THR A 49 -5.42 -7.54 -6.82
N TRP A 50 -4.62 -6.90 -7.68
CA TRP A 50 -5.12 -6.17 -8.83
C TRP A 50 -5.82 -7.11 -9.81
N VAL A 51 -7.06 -6.78 -10.20
CA VAL A 51 -7.85 -7.54 -11.17
C VAL A 51 -8.05 -6.67 -12.40
N GLU A 52 -7.66 -7.13 -13.59
CA GLU A 52 -7.75 -6.32 -14.82
C GLU A 52 -9.21 -5.95 -15.20
N GLU A 53 -10.20 -6.69 -14.71
CA GLU A 53 -11.64 -6.40 -14.86
C GLU A 53 -12.19 -5.39 -13.85
N GLU A 54 -11.40 -4.96 -12.86
CA GLU A 54 -11.82 -3.93 -11.92
C GLU A 54 -11.89 -2.56 -12.62
N SER A 55 -13.03 -1.87 -12.46
CA SER A 55 -13.26 -0.53 -13.06
C SER A 55 -12.29 0.50 -12.46
N ASP A 56 -12.03 1.62 -13.16
CA ASP A 56 -11.17 2.71 -12.63
C ASP A 56 -11.54 3.13 -11.19
N GLU A 57 -12.82 3.06 -10.81
CA GLU A 57 -13.29 3.41 -9.47
C GLU A 57 -12.77 2.50 -8.35
N THR A 58 -12.46 1.23 -8.66
CA THR A 58 -11.93 0.29 -7.68
C THR A 58 -10.41 0.32 -7.62
N ALA A 59 -9.74 0.75 -8.70
CA ALA A 59 -8.30 1.03 -8.74
C ALA A 59 -7.89 2.21 -7.83
N ASP A 60 -8.84 3.09 -7.50
CA ASP A 60 -8.66 4.19 -6.55
C ASP A 60 -8.84 3.77 -5.08
N ARG A 61 -9.13 2.50 -4.77
CA ARG A 61 -9.29 2.03 -3.39
C ARG A 61 -7.96 1.64 -2.76
N TRP A 62 -7.72 2.14 -1.56
CA TRP A 62 -6.52 1.90 -0.79
C TRP A 62 -6.86 1.64 0.68
N ILE A 63 -6.08 0.80 1.34
CA ILE A 63 -6.09 0.68 2.79
C ILE A 63 -5.09 1.69 3.35
N HIS A 64 -5.54 2.55 4.25
CA HIS A 64 -4.72 3.50 4.99
C HIS A 64 -4.48 2.98 6.40
N VAL A 65 -3.21 2.82 6.76
CA VAL A 65 -2.78 2.42 8.10
C VAL A 65 -2.14 3.61 8.79
N SER A 66 -2.73 4.03 9.91
CA SER A 66 -2.30 5.17 10.70
C SER A 66 -2.37 4.89 12.21
N ALA A 67 -2.05 5.89 13.04
CA ALA A 67 -2.17 5.77 14.49
C ALA A 67 -3.62 5.60 14.97
N ASP A 68 -4.60 6.01 14.16
CA ASP A 68 -6.03 5.89 14.46
C ASP A 68 -6.61 4.53 14.06
N GLY A 69 -5.85 3.73 13.30
CA GLY A 69 -6.22 2.38 12.87
C GLY A 69 -6.10 2.18 11.36
N GLU A 70 -6.89 1.23 10.87
CA GLU A 70 -6.97 0.85 9.45
C GLU A 70 -8.31 1.31 8.88
N GLU A 71 -8.28 2.03 7.77
CA GLU A 71 -9.47 2.52 7.07
C GLU A 71 -9.32 2.33 5.56
N GLU A 72 -10.42 2.00 4.88
CA GLU A 72 -10.45 2.01 3.42
C GLU A 72 -10.72 3.44 2.92
N ILE A 73 -9.84 3.94 2.05
CA ILE A 73 -9.90 5.26 1.46
C ILE A 73 -9.99 5.18 -0.07
N THR A 74 -10.64 6.17 -0.68
CA THR A 74 -10.54 6.42 -2.11
C THR A 74 -9.47 7.48 -2.35
N TRP A 75 -8.32 7.11 -2.92
CA TRP A 75 -7.23 8.04 -3.17
C TRP A 75 -7.15 8.43 -4.64
N ARG A 76 -7.69 9.61 -4.97
CA ARG A 76 -7.59 10.19 -6.31
C ARG A 76 -6.29 10.96 -6.47
N THR A 77 -5.40 10.49 -7.33
CA THR A 77 -4.21 11.24 -7.75
C THR A 77 -4.59 12.16 -8.91
N SER A 78 -5.32 13.24 -8.61
CA SER A 78 -5.64 14.30 -9.58
C SER A 78 -4.42 15.14 -9.95
#